data_AF-V4IQL3-F1
#
_entry.id   AF-V4IQL3-F1
#
_cell.length_a   1.000
_cell.length_b   1.000
_cell.length_c   1.000
_cell.angle_alpha   90.00
_cell.angle_beta   90.00
_cell.angle_gamma   90.00
#
_symmetry.space_group_name_H-M   'P 1'
#
loop_
_entity.id
_entity.type
_entity.pdbx_description
1 polymer ?
#
loop_
_entity_poly.entity_id
_entity_poly.type
_entity_poly.pdbx_seq_one_letter_code
_entity_poly.pdbx_strand_id
1 'polypeptide(L)'
;MHSLPSVTIDAGVLAVPHVDCAKDDAFHYVDTLLDWSKLLGEPWVAIYMSERASEALIDDDLFPLRHHLRELFDRHGVVEYSPNDIATVVENLLSLTPSFETYYRVKDVLSENLETDPDVIRLTTYDGLQSDLARCITLIAVLRKHCSQPLGGHSLILREAPKQVIQVRAHIHELEHTRDDIPVLPCPPEFFEGDVLVCDDFRSLIDCLDESAILVGASDDLGVELAIRIALFKNAIAQGGSPDWSGVVVPAIGSRFRELCQQVCADQGDSVPPKILRSIIETIKGHNLPAVHALRTGPGGNDPQRMRGSDKAQRRDIDREFHLHYWECADGTVELASVVYHYDFSIPE
;
A
#
# COMPACT_ATOMS: atom_id res chain seq x y z
N MET A 1 2.52 -2.44 -17.10
CA MET A 1 2.06 -3.62 -16.34
C MET A 1 2.01 -3.14 -14.91
N HIS A 2 0.85 -2.75 -14.38
CA HIS A 2 0.82 -2.21 -13.03
C HIS A 2 0.85 -3.38 -12.06
N SER A 3 1.95 -3.44 -11.31
CA SER A 3 2.22 -4.44 -10.28
C SER A 3 1.32 -4.17 -9.08
N LEU A 4 0.98 -5.23 -8.35
CA LEU A 4 0.42 -5.15 -7.00
C LEU A 4 1.19 -4.09 -6.17
N PRO A 5 0.51 -3.44 -5.20
CA PRO A 5 1.19 -2.71 -4.14
C PRO A 5 2.39 -3.49 -3.62
N SER A 6 3.48 -2.79 -3.35
CA SER A 6 4.70 -3.44 -2.90
C SER A 6 5.36 -2.69 -1.76
N VAL A 7 6.11 -3.40 -0.94
CA VAL A 7 6.83 -2.82 0.19
C VAL A 7 8.20 -3.45 0.31
N THR A 8 9.20 -2.69 0.74
CA THR A 8 10.48 -3.23 1.22
C THR A 8 10.56 -3.02 2.72
N ILE A 9 10.89 -4.06 3.49
CA ILE A 9 11.14 -3.93 4.92
C ILE A 9 12.61 -3.61 5.13
N ASP A 10 12.91 -2.48 5.78
CA ASP A 10 14.26 -2.14 6.21
C ASP A 10 14.77 -3.14 7.25
N ALA A 11 16.06 -3.47 7.18
CA ALA A 11 16.69 -4.41 8.12
C ALA A 11 16.62 -3.90 9.57
N GLY A 12 16.64 -2.59 9.79
CA GLY A 12 16.49 -1.96 11.10
C GLY A 12 15.13 -2.20 11.75
N VAL A 13 14.08 -2.51 10.99
CA VAL A 13 12.77 -2.93 11.54
C VAL A 13 12.88 -4.26 12.29
N LEU A 14 13.79 -5.14 11.86
CA LEU A 14 13.99 -6.47 12.46
C LEU A 14 14.92 -6.46 13.68
N ALA A 15 15.74 -5.43 13.82
CA ALA A 15 16.66 -5.33 14.94
C ALA A 15 15.89 -5.04 16.25
N VAL A 16 16.22 -5.77 17.31
CA VAL A 16 15.61 -5.55 18.63
C VAL A 16 15.91 -4.11 19.10
N PRO A 17 14.93 -3.38 19.63
CA PRO A 17 15.19 -2.06 20.21
C PRO A 17 16.14 -2.16 21.40
N HIS A 18 16.77 -1.03 21.76
CA HIS A 18 17.65 -0.98 22.93
C HIS A 18 16.89 -1.38 24.20
N VAL A 19 17.52 -2.15 25.09
CA VAL A 19 16.93 -2.68 26.33
C VAL A 19 16.36 -1.60 27.28
N ASP A 20 16.80 -0.35 27.13
CA ASP A 20 16.33 0.79 27.92
C ASP A 20 15.22 1.61 27.22
N CYS A 21 14.58 1.10 26.16
CA CYS A 21 13.43 1.76 25.52
C CYS A 21 12.22 1.87 26.45
N ALA A 22 11.16 2.58 26.04
CA ALA A 22 9.93 2.55 26.81
C ALA A 22 9.30 1.16 26.74
N LYS A 23 8.53 0.78 27.78
CA LYS A 23 7.82 -0.50 27.78
C LYS A 23 6.90 -0.61 26.57
N ASP A 24 6.18 0.46 26.25
CA ASP A 24 5.24 0.48 25.13
C ASP A 24 5.97 0.26 23.79
N ASP A 25 7.19 0.77 23.62
CA ASP A 25 8.01 0.54 22.42
C ASP A 25 8.38 -0.95 22.26
N ALA A 26 8.64 -1.65 23.36
CA ALA A 26 8.96 -3.08 23.33
C ALA A 26 7.75 -3.92 22.87
N PHE A 27 6.53 -3.58 23.32
CA PHE A 27 5.30 -4.24 22.85
C PHE A 27 5.01 -3.86 21.40
N HIS A 28 5.14 -2.57 21.05
CA HIS A 28 4.91 -2.09 19.70
C HIS A 28 5.84 -2.74 18.68
N TYR A 29 7.11 -2.97 19.04
CA TYR A 29 8.06 -3.72 18.21
C TYR A 29 7.56 -5.15 17.91
N VAL A 30 7.09 -5.87 18.94
CA VAL A 30 6.56 -7.24 18.75
C VAL A 30 5.31 -7.24 17.87
N ASP A 31 4.37 -6.33 18.15
CA ASP A 31 3.12 -6.23 17.39
C ASP A 31 3.40 -5.90 15.90
N THR A 32 4.36 -4.99 15.65
CA THR A 32 4.81 -4.60 14.31
C THR A 32 5.36 -5.80 13.53
N LEU A 33 6.23 -6.61 14.15
CA LEU A 33 6.75 -7.83 13.51
C LEU A 33 5.65 -8.84 13.19
N LEU A 34 4.68 -9.01 14.09
CA LEU A 34 3.56 -9.90 13.88
C LEU A 34 2.65 -9.41 12.74
N ASP A 35 2.42 -8.11 12.63
CA ASP A 35 1.63 -7.53 11.55
C ASP A 35 2.32 -7.69 10.18
N TRP A 36 3.63 -7.45 10.11
CA TRP A 36 4.41 -7.72 8.90
C TRP A 36 4.46 -9.21 8.54
N SER A 37 4.52 -10.09 9.53
CA SER A 37 4.42 -11.52 9.31
C SER A 37 3.06 -11.95 8.74
N LYS A 38 1.96 -11.28 9.11
CA LYS A 38 0.64 -11.55 8.53
C LYS A 38 0.60 -11.12 7.07
N LEU A 39 1.18 -9.96 6.75
CA LEU A 39 1.21 -9.45 5.37
C LEU A 39 1.93 -10.39 4.40
N LEU A 40 2.90 -11.20 4.84
CA LEU A 40 3.56 -12.18 3.96
C LEU A 40 2.58 -13.17 3.32
N GLY A 41 1.44 -13.43 3.97
CA GLY A 41 0.40 -14.31 3.45
C GLY A 41 -0.66 -13.60 2.60
N GLU A 42 -0.60 -12.27 2.49
CA GLU A 42 -1.63 -11.48 1.83
C GLU A 42 -1.35 -11.37 0.31
N PRO A 43 -2.29 -11.78 -0.56
CA PRO A 43 -2.05 -11.82 -2.01
C PRO A 43 -2.05 -10.43 -2.66
N TRP A 44 -2.49 -9.39 -1.94
CA TRP A 44 -2.66 -8.05 -2.47
C TRP A 44 -1.42 -7.16 -2.33
N VAL A 45 -0.40 -7.60 -1.58
CA VAL A 45 0.85 -6.85 -1.39
C VAL A 45 2.05 -7.76 -1.63
N ALA A 46 3.04 -7.25 -2.37
CA ALA A 46 4.34 -7.91 -2.52
C ALA A 46 5.32 -7.34 -1.49
N ILE A 47 5.88 -8.21 -0.64
CA ILE A 47 6.88 -7.82 0.36
C ILE A 47 8.26 -8.17 -0.16
N TYR A 48 9.20 -7.27 0.02
CA TYR A 48 10.61 -7.40 -0.33
C TYR A 48 11.48 -7.07 0.88
N MET A 49 12.72 -7.53 0.83
CA MET A 49 13.79 -7.09 1.73
C MET A 49 15.06 -6.87 0.92
N SER A 50 15.98 -6.10 1.48
CA SER A 50 17.35 -6.01 0.97
C SER A 50 18.00 -7.39 0.97
N GLU A 51 18.69 -7.75 -0.13
CA GLU A 51 19.54 -8.96 -0.16
C GLU A 51 20.67 -8.93 0.87
N ARG A 52 21.03 -7.73 1.35
CA ARG A 52 22.04 -7.49 2.38
C ARG A 52 21.45 -7.37 3.79
N ALA A 53 20.13 -7.46 3.96
CA ALA A 53 19.50 -7.28 5.26
C ALA A 53 20.05 -8.21 6.35
N SER A 54 20.28 -9.49 6.00
CA SER A 54 20.86 -10.46 6.93
C SER A 54 22.33 -10.17 7.24
N GLU A 55 23.10 -9.76 6.24
CA GLU A 55 24.51 -9.38 6.40
C GLU A 55 24.63 -8.17 7.33
N ALA A 56 23.86 -7.11 7.07
CA ALA A 56 23.86 -5.89 7.88
C ALA A 56 23.52 -6.16 9.35
N LEU A 57 22.52 -7.01 9.63
CA LEU A 57 22.18 -7.41 10.99
C LEU A 57 23.27 -8.23 11.68
N ILE A 58 24.01 -9.07 10.95
CA ILE A 58 25.10 -9.88 11.49
C ILE A 58 26.33 -9.02 11.77
N ASP A 59 26.69 -8.13 10.84
CA ASP A 59 27.86 -7.25 10.96
C ASP A 59 27.75 -6.32 12.17
N ASP A 60 26.53 -5.91 12.52
CA ASP A 60 26.23 -5.06 13.67
C ASP A 60 25.96 -5.85 14.98
N ASP A 61 26.18 -7.16 15.00
CA ASP A 61 25.92 -8.07 16.14
C ASP A 61 24.45 -8.05 16.63
N LEU A 62 23.51 -7.78 15.73
CA LEU A 62 22.07 -7.72 16.01
C LEU A 62 21.37 -9.04 15.72
N PHE A 63 22.02 -9.96 15.01
CA PHE A 63 21.49 -11.28 14.68
C PHE A 63 22.48 -12.39 15.04
N PRO A 64 22.04 -13.50 15.67
CA PRO A 64 20.66 -13.91 15.96
C PRO A 64 19.97 -13.16 17.11
N LEU A 65 18.66 -12.91 16.98
CA LEU A 65 17.90 -12.04 17.89
C LEU A 65 17.58 -12.65 19.27
N ARG A 66 17.73 -13.97 19.46
CA ARG A 66 17.22 -14.68 20.66
C ARG A 66 17.80 -14.14 21.97
N HIS A 67 19.06 -13.73 21.99
CA HIS A 67 19.69 -13.14 23.18
C HIS A 67 19.09 -11.77 23.48
N HIS A 68 19.10 -10.87 22.49
CA HIS A 68 18.54 -9.53 22.57
C HIS A 68 17.06 -9.51 22.99
N LEU A 69 16.24 -10.42 22.43
CA LEU A 69 14.83 -10.54 22.78
C LEU A 69 14.61 -10.98 24.24
N ARG A 70 15.41 -11.92 24.75
CA ARG A 70 15.31 -12.34 26.16
C ARG A 70 15.61 -11.18 27.09
N GLU A 71 16.68 -10.45 26.81
CA GLU A 71 17.08 -9.31 27.62
C GLU A 71 15.99 -8.23 27.64
N LEU A 72 15.44 -7.89 26.47
CA LEU A 72 14.33 -6.95 26.34
C LEU A 72 13.09 -7.42 27.11
N PHE A 73 12.70 -8.69 26.97
CA PHE A 73 11.48 -9.22 27.56
C PHE A 73 11.60 -9.31 29.08
N ASP A 74 12.74 -9.77 29.60
CA ASP A 74 13.02 -9.84 31.02
C ASP A 74 13.02 -8.44 31.65
N ARG A 75 13.58 -7.45 30.95
CA ARG A 75 13.62 -6.05 31.39
C ARG A 75 12.24 -5.41 31.50
N HIS A 76 11.38 -5.63 30.51
CA HIS A 76 10.05 -4.98 30.44
C HIS A 76 8.92 -5.84 31.01
N GLY A 77 9.21 -7.07 31.42
CA GLY A 77 8.23 -8.02 31.94
C GLY A 77 7.22 -8.45 30.89
N VAL A 78 7.68 -8.68 29.65
CA VAL A 78 6.87 -9.21 28.54
C VAL A 78 6.72 -10.72 28.74
N VAL A 79 5.50 -11.20 28.98
CA VAL A 79 5.23 -12.62 29.30
C VAL A 79 4.23 -13.26 28.34
N GLU A 80 3.52 -12.43 27.58
CA GLU A 80 2.52 -12.80 26.58
C GLU A 80 3.18 -13.42 25.34
N TYR A 81 4.46 -13.12 25.12
CA TYR A 81 5.24 -13.53 23.96
C TYR A 81 6.48 -14.33 24.36
N SER A 82 6.84 -15.31 23.53
CA SER A 82 8.06 -16.09 23.67
C SER A 82 9.18 -15.49 22.81
N PRO A 83 10.39 -15.23 23.36
CA PRO A 83 11.53 -14.78 22.57
C PRO A 83 11.86 -15.71 21.40
N ASN A 84 11.61 -17.02 21.54
CA ASN A 84 11.87 -17.98 20.47
C ASN A 84 10.84 -17.86 19.33
N ASP A 85 9.60 -17.55 19.66
CA ASP A 85 8.52 -17.45 18.67
C ASP A 85 8.73 -16.19 17.83
N ILE A 86 9.07 -15.06 18.47
CA ILE A 86 9.40 -13.81 17.78
C ILE A 86 10.69 -13.94 16.95
N ALA A 87 11.71 -14.63 17.45
CA ALA A 87 12.90 -14.91 16.65
C ALA A 87 12.57 -15.75 15.39
N THR A 88 11.63 -16.70 15.52
CA THR A 88 11.17 -17.52 14.38
C THR A 88 10.40 -16.67 13.37
N VAL A 89 9.60 -15.69 13.83
CA VAL A 89 8.92 -14.73 12.94
C VAL A 89 9.94 -13.95 12.11
N VAL A 90 11.01 -13.45 12.72
CA VAL A 90 12.05 -12.72 11.97
C VAL A 90 12.83 -13.64 11.03
N GLU A 91 13.18 -14.85 11.45
CA GLU A 91 13.82 -15.85 10.57
C GLU A 91 12.93 -16.15 9.34
N ASN A 92 11.61 -16.23 9.52
CA ASN A 92 10.66 -16.40 8.43
C ASN A 92 10.60 -15.18 7.52
N LEU A 93 10.57 -13.96 8.07
CA LEU A 93 10.63 -12.72 7.28
C LEU A 93 11.90 -12.69 6.42
N LEU A 94 13.07 -12.96 6.98
CA LEU A 94 14.33 -12.97 6.22
C LEU A 94 14.39 -14.07 5.17
N SER A 95 13.82 -15.26 5.42
CA SER A 95 13.95 -16.42 4.54
C SER A 95 12.88 -16.52 3.44
N LEU A 96 11.66 -16.05 3.72
CA LEU A 96 10.54 -16.13 2.78
C LEU A 96 10.44 -14.89 1.88
N THR A 97 10.97 -13.75 2.32
CA THR A 97 10.82 -12.51 1.59
C THR A 97 11.82 -12.44 0.43
N PRO A 98 11.36 -12.23 -0.82
CA PRO A 98 12.26 -12.09 -1.97
C PRO A 98 13.11 -10.81 -1.88
N SER A 99 14.29 -10.85 -2.50
CA SER A 99 15.15 -9.67 -2.62
C SER A 99 14.51 -8.59 -3.50
N PHE A 100 14.49 -7.37 -3.00
CA PHE A 100 14.11 -6.16 -3.73
C PHE A 100 14.99 -5.98 -4.98
N GLU A 101 16.30 -6.11 -4.81
CA GLU A 101 17.32 -5.94 -5.84
C GLU A 101 17.12 -6.91 -7.01
N THR A 102 16.94 -8.18 -6.67
CA THR A 102 16.70 -9.25 -7.65
C THR A 102 15.41 -9.01 -8.41
N TYR A 103 14.32 -8.67 -7.71
CA TYR A 103 13.01 -8.48 -8.34
C TYR A 103 13.00 -7.26 -9.27
N TYR A 104 13.50 -6.12 -8.80
CA TYR A 104 13.51 -4.88 -9.58
C TYR A 104 14.70 -4.76 -10.53
N ARG A 105 15.62 -5.73 -10.52
CA ARG A 105 16.79 -5.81 -11.40
C ARG A 105 17.78 -4.64 -11.22
N VAL A 106 17.89 -4.15 -9.99
CA VAL A 106 18.84 -3.12 -9.54
C VAL A 106 19.72 -3.73 -8.47
N LYS A 107 21.02 -3.89 -8.74
CA LYS A 107 21.93 -4.68 -7.90
C LYS A 107 22.58 -3.84 -6.82
N ASP A 108 23.20 -2.73 -7.21
CA ASP A 108 23.91 -1.89 -6.25
C ASP A 108 23.98 -0.43 -6.71
N VAL A 109 24.24 0.47 -5.77
CA VAL A 109 24.44 1.90 -6.03
C VAL A 109 25.61 2.44 -5.20
N LEU A 110 26.58 3.02 -5.89
CA LEU A 110 27.63 3.79 -5.27
C LEU A 110 27.18 5.25 -5.16
N SER A 111 26.91 5.70 -3.94
CA SER A 111 26.49 7.07 -3.67
C SER A 111 27.28 7.72 -2.53
N GLU A 112 27.38 9.04 -2.57
CA GLU A 112 28.01 9.89 -1.56
C GLU A 112 27.09 11.07 -1.20
N ASN A 113 27.32 11.67 -0.03
CA ASN A 113 26.56 12.84 0.46
C ASN A 113 25.04 12.62 0.39
N LEU A 114 24.57 11.45 0.80
CA LEU A 114 23.14 11.17 0.91
C LEU A 114 22.53 12.04 2.01
N GLU A 115 21.54 12.85 1.64
CA GLU A 115 20.72 13.66 2.51
C GLU A 115 19.27 13.20 2.38
N THR A 116 18.57 13.09 3.51
CA THR A 116 17.13 12.82 3.55
C THR A 116 16.42 13.91 4.35
N ASP A 117 15.22 14.31 3.89
CA ASP A 117 14.32 15.19 4.64
C ASP A 117 12.92 14.56 4.74
N PRO A 118 12.46 14.16 5.95
CA PRO A 118 13.20 14.14 7.22
C PRO A 118 14.41 13.19 7.22
N ASP A 119 15.36 13.43 8.14
CA ASP A 119 16.57 12.60 8.26
C ASP A 119 16.25 11.23 8.88
N VAL A 120 16.13 10.22 8.02
CA VAL A 120 15.82 8.84 8.42
C VAL A 120 17.05 7.95 8.52
N ILE A 121 18.20 8.38 8.00
CA ILE A 121 19.45 7.59 8.08
C ILE A 121 19.90 7.47 9.54
N ARG A 122 19.61 8.48 10.36
CA ARG A 122 19.95 8.50 11.78
C ARG A 122 18.96 7.78 12.70
N LEU A 123 17.99 7.05 12.16
CA LEU A 123 17.08 6.20 12.96
C LEU A 123 17.83 5.06 13.67
N THR A 124 19.01 4.71 13.18
CA THR A 124 19.92 3.73 13.78
C THR A 124 21.29 4.36 13.94
N THR A 125 22.08 3.89 14.91
CA THR A 125 23.49 4.28 15.11
C THR A 125 24.46 3.22 14.62
N TYR A 126 23.95 2.12 14.06
CA TYR A 126 24.75 1.00 13.58
C TYR A 126 25.14 1.22 12.12
N ASP A 127 26.44 1.24 11.83
CA ASP A 127 26.97 1.62 10.52
C ASP A 127 26.51 0.67 9.41
N GLY A 128 26.39 -0.63 9.69
CA GLY A 128 25.91 -1.64 8.74
C GLY A 128 24.46 -1.38 8.30
N LEU A 129 23.56 -1.23 9.26
CA LEU A 129 22.17 -0.87 9.02
C LEU A 129 22.00 0.50 8.35
N GLN A 130 22.78 1.53 8.75
CA GLN A 130 22.73 2.84 8.09
C GLN A 130 23.12 2.75 6.61
N SER A 131 24.17 1.99 6.31
CA SER A 131 24.67 1.79 4.95
C SER A 131 23.65 1.04 4.08
N ASP A 132 23.03 -0.02 4.61
CA ASP A 132 22.00 -0.77 3.89
C ASP A 132 20.74 0.07 3.66
N LEU A 133 20.29 0.83 4.66
CA LEU A 133 19.16 1.75 4.54
C LEU A 133 19.43 2.85 3.50
N ALA A 134 20.62 3.46 3.54
CA ALA A 134 21.04 4.47 2.57
C ALA A 134 21.00 3.95 1.13
N ARG A 135 21.48 2.71 0.94
CA ARG A 135 21.43 2.01 -0.35
C ARG A 135 19.99 1.76 -0.79
N CYS A 136 19.14 1.20 0.07
CA CYS A 136 17.74 0.94 -0.22
C CYS A 136 16.98 2.21 -0.60
N ILE A 137 17.12 3.29 0.18
CA ILE A 137 16.49 4.58 -0.09
C ILE A 137 16.91 5.11 -1.46
N THR A 138 18.21 5.05 -1.78
CA THR A 138 18.72 5.56 -3.05
C THR A 138 18.19 4.75 -4.23
N LEU A 139 18.20 3.42 -4.14
CA LEU A 139 17.66 2.53 -5.18
C LEU A 139 16.16 2.76 -5.40
N ILE A 140 15.38 2.82 -4.32
CA ILE A 140 13.93 3.07 -4.40
C ILE A 140 13.67 4.45 -5.01
N ALA A 141 14.39 5.50 -4.60
CA ALA A 141 14.23 6.84 -5.14
C ALA A 141 14.53 6.91 -6.64
N VAL A 142 15.56 6.21 -7.11
CA VAL A 142 15.88 6.08 -8.55
C VAL A 142 14.72 5.43 -9.30
N LEU A 143 14.20 4.31 -8.78
CA LEU A 143 13.09 3.59 -9.41
C LEU A 143 11.78 4.38 -9.43
N ARG A 144 11.56 5.25 -8.43
CA ARG A 144 10.36 6.07 -8.32
C ARG A 144 10.35 7.26 -9.27
N LYS A 145 11.47 7.93 -9.48
CA LYS A 145 11.49 9.21 -10.22
C LYS A 145 12.14 9.15 -11.59
N HIS A 146 13.10 8.26 -11.79
CA HIS A 146 13.94 8.27 -13.00
C HIS A 146 13.67 7.12 -13.96
N CYS A 147 12.89 6.11 -13.59
CA CYS A 147 12.46 5.07 -14.55
C CYS A 147 11.37 5.59 -15.50
N SER A 148 11.39 5.16 -16.77
CA SER A 148 10.29 5.44 -17.71
C SER A 148 8.97 4.76 -17.29
N GLN A 149 9.06 3.72 -16.47
CA GLN A 149 7.94 3.13 -15.72
C GLN A 149 8.19 3.31 -14.22
N PRO A 150 7.82 4.47 -13.65
CA PRO A 150 7.95 4.75 -12.23
C PRO A 150 7.32 3.68 -11.33
N LEU A 151 8.00 3.44 -10.22
CA LEU A 151 7.53 2.63 -9.10
C LEU A 151 6.42 3.36 -8.31
N GLY A 152 5.21 3.46 -8.90
CA GLY A 152 4.12 4.32 -8.43
C GLY A 152 3.38 3.91 -7.15
N GLY A 153 3.85 2.92 -6.39
CA GLY A 153 3.12 2.39 -5.23
C GLY A 153 3.95 1.49 -4.34
N HIS A 154 5.26 1.75 -4.26
CA HIS A 154 6.16 1.01 -3.38
C HIS A 154 6.56 1.88 -2.20
N SER A 155 6.43 1.32 -1.01
CA SER A 155 6.82 1.96 0.25
C SER A 155 7.99 1.23 0.92
N LEU A 156 8.84 1.98 1.61
CA LEU A 156 9.88 1.45 2.49
C LEU A 156 9.35 1.45 3.92
N ILE A 157 9.26 0.27 4.53
CA ILE A 157 8.89 0.13 5.93
C ILE A 157 10.11 0.45 6.78
N LEU A 158 9.99 1.44 7.65
CA LEU A 158 11.01 1.89 8.60
C LEU A 158 10.60 1.56 10.02
N ARG A 159 11.56 1.61 10.95
CA ARG A 159 11.27 1.49 12.39
C ARG A 159 10.39 2.64 12.89
N GLU A 160 10.60 3.83 12.35
CA GLU A 160 9.82 5.03 12.65
C GLU A 160 9.76 5.88 11.38
N ALA A 161 8.56 6.32 10.99
CA ALA A 161 8.31 7.08 9.78
C ALA A 161 7.85 8.50 10.13
N PRO A 162 8.76 9.48 10.30
CA PRO A 162 8.41 10.85 10.72
C PRO A 162 7.47 11.58 9.74
N LYS A 163 7.47 11.19 8.46
CA LYS A 163 6.53 11.63 7.43
C LYS A 163 6.33 10.47 6.45
N GLN A 164 5.21 10.47 5.71
CA GLN A 164 4.93 9.47 4.67
C GLN A 164 5.83 9.57 3.43
N VAL A 165 6.46 10.73 3.22
CA VAL A 165 7.36 10.96 2.08
C VAL A 165 8.65 11.54 2.60
N ILE A 166 9.77 10.90 2.25
CA ILE A 166 11.11 11.45 2.45
C ILE A 166 11.64 11.99 1.12
N GLN A 167 12.20 13.19 1.15
CA GLN A 167 12.97 13.72 0.03
C GLN A 167 14.38 13.17 0.10
N VAL A 168 14.94 12.80 -1.05
CA VAL A 168 16.25 12.17 -1.17
C VAL A 168 17.13 13.01 -2.08
N ARG A 169 18.33 13.32 -1.62
CA ARG A 169 19.35 13.99 -2.41
C ARG A 169 20.69 13.30 -2.24
N ALA A 170 21.38 12.99 -3.34
CA ALA A 170 22.66 12.28 -3.28
C ALA A 170 23.54 12.56 -4.50
N HIS A 171 24.85 12.32 -4.37
CA HIS A 171 25.74 12.14 -5.50
C HIS A 171 25.77 10.67 -5.88
N ILE A 172 25.29 10.32 -7.07
CA ILE A 172 25.34 8.95 -7.59
C ILE A 172 26.54 8.83 -8.54
N HIS A 173 27.52 8.00 -8.18
CA HIS A 173 28.69 7.75 -9.00
C HIS A 173 28.47 6.58 -9.96
N GLU A 174 27.84 5.53 -9.48
CA GLU A 174 27.59 4.31 -10.25
C GLU A 174 26.28 3.65 -9.79
N LEU A 175 25.54 3.09 -10.73
CA LEU A 175 24.35 2.28 -10.48
C LEU A 175 24.49 0.99 -11.29
N GLU A 176 24.55 -0.15 -10.61
CA GLU A 176 24.59 -1.46 -11.26
C GLU A 176 23.16 -1.97 -11.45
N HIS A 177 22.71 -2.08 -12.71
CA HIS A 177 21.38 -2.58 -13.04
C HIS A 177 21.36 -3.31 -14.39
N THR A 178 20.32 -4.11 -14.63
CA THR A 178 20.08 -4.72 -15.96
C THR A 178 18.84 -4.14 -16.66
N ARG A 179 18.25 -3.08 -16.09
CA ARG A 179 17.07 -2.41 -16.61
C ARG A 179 17.38 -1.53 -17.83
N ASP A 180 16.49 -1.55 -18.81
CA ASP A 180 16.61 -0.73 -20.03
C ASP A 180 15.86 0.60 -19.93
N ASP A 181 15.10 0.80 -18.85
CA ASP A 181 14.20 1.94 -18.65
C ASP A 181 14.72 3.00 -17.68
N ILE A 182 15.96 2.83 -17.18
CA ILE A 182 16.67 3.83 -16.38
C ILE A 182 17.55 4.66 -17.32
N PRO A 183 17.33 5.98 -17.44
CA PRO A 183 18.17 6.89 -18.19
C PRO A 183 19.47 7.16 -17.43
N VAL A 184 20.40 7.86 -18.08
CA VAL A 184 21.59 8.37 -17.40
C VAL A 184 21.16 9.32 -16.27
N LEU A 185 21.55 8.98 -15.05
CA LEU A 185 21.27 9.78 -13.87
C LEU A 185 22.19 11.01 -13.80
N PRO A 186 21.80 12.08 -13.08
CA PRO A 186 22.70 13.19 -12.77
C PRO A 186 23.99 12.66 -12.12
N CYS A 187 25.14 13.07 -12.65
CA CYS A 187 26.45 12.67 -12.13
C CYS A 187 27.15 13.86 -11.44
N PRO A 188 28.05 13.61 -10.48
CA PRO A 188 28.74 14.67 -9.76
C PRO A 188 29.45 15.66 -10.70
N PRO A 189 29.37 16.97 -10.45
CA PRO A 189 28.92 17.62 -9.20
C PRO A 189 27.40 17.86 -9.10
N GLU A 190 26.61 17.40 -10.06
CA GLU A 190 25.16 17.52 -10.00
C GLU A 190 24.59 16.49 -9.04
N PHE A 191 23.56 16.90 -8.29
CA PHE A 191 22.88 16.02 -7.35
C PHE A 191 21.74 15.29 -8.06
N PHE A 192 21.62 14.02 -7.75
CA PHE A 192 20.37 13.30 -7.90
C PHE A 192 19.37 13.81 -6.84
N GLU A 193 18.12 13.98 -7.25
CA GLU A 193 17.00 14.27 -6.36
C GLU A 193 15.87 13.29 -6.63
N GLY A 194 15.24 12.76 -5.57
CA GLY A 194 14.14 11.81 -5.62
C GLY A 194 13.30 11.83 -4.35
N ASP A 195 12.35 10.90 -4.28
CA ASP A 195 11.52 10.69 -3.09
C ASP A 195 11.28 9.21 -2.85
N VAL A 196 10.94 8.87 -1.61
CA VAL A 196 10.53 7.52 -1.19
C VAL A 196 9.28 7.65 -0.32
N LEU A 197 8.30 6.78 -0.57
CA LEU A 197 7.17 6.58 0.34
C LEU A 197 7.65 5.74 1.52
N VAL A 198 7.36 6.15 2.73
CA VAL A 198 7.75 5.40 3.94
C VAL A 198 6.57 5.22 4.87
N CYS A 199 6.58 4.12 5.62
CA CYS A 199 5.60 3.82 6.66
C CYS A 199 6.27 3.02 7.77
N ASP A 200 5.70 3.02 8.97
CA ASP A 200 6.20 2.31 10.14
C ASP A 200 5.17 1.33 10.73
N ASP A 201 3.89 1.49 10.38
CA ASP A 201 2.81 0.58 10.75
C ASP A 201 1.87 0.25 9.58
N PHE A 202 1.02 -0.76 9.79
CA PHE A 202 0.05 -1.21 8.78
C PHE A 202 -0.89 -0.09 8.34
N ARG A 203 -1.28 0.79 9.25
CA ARG A 203 -2.17 1.91 8.95
C ARG A 203 -1.50 2.89 7.98
N SER A 204 -0.27 3.29 8.27
CA SER A 204 0.53 4.21 7.46
C SER A 204 0.86 3.59 6.10
N LEU A 205 1.04 2.26 6.04
CA LEU A 205 1.12 1.54 4.77
C LEU A 205 -0.14 1.77 3.94
N ILE A 206 -1.33 1.51 4.50
CA ILE A 206 -2.60 1.71 3.78
C ILE A 206 -2.77 3.18 3.35
N ASP A 207 -2.38 4.13 4.20
CA ASP A 207 -2.42 5.56 3.88
C ASP A 207 -1.53 5.93 2.68
N CYS A 208 -0.38 5.25 2.50
CA CYS A 208 0.54 5.44 1.36
C CYS A 208 0.02 4.89 0.03
N LEU A 209 -0.94 3.97 0.04
CA LEU A 209 -1.44 3.33 -1.19
C LEU A 209 -2.35 4.28 -1.97
N ASP A 210 -2.14 4.44 -3.27
CA ASP A 210 -3.05 5.21 -4.12
C ASP A 210 -4.20 4.30 -4.60
N GLU A 211 -5.33 4.33 -3.89
CA GLU A 211 -6.50 3.52 -4.23
C GLU A 211 -7.07 3.86 -5.63
N SER A 212 -6.86 5.07 -6.13
CA SER A 212 -7.33 5.49 -7.45
C SER A 212 -6.46 4.88 -8.54
N ALA A 213 -5.14 4.92 -8.37
CA ALA A 213 -4.21 4.24 -9.28
C ALA A 213 -4.42 2.72 -9.28
N ILE A 214 -4.68 2.12 -8.10
CA ILE A 214 -5.00 0.68 -7.99
C ILE A 214 -6.30 0.36 -8.74
N LEU A 215 -7.35 1.18 -8.60
CA LEU A 215 -8.62 0.97 -9.33
C LEU A 215 -8.41 1.02 -10.84
N VAL A 216 -7.66 2.01 -11.34
CA VAL A 216 -7.37 2.16 -12.78
C VAL A 216 -6.55 0.98 -13.30
N GLY A 217 -5.56 0.53 -12.53
CA GLY A 217 -4.62 -0.53 -12.92
C GLY A 217 -5.12 -1.96 -12.72
N ALA A 218 -6.29 -2.16 -12.08
CA ALA A 218 -6.76 -3.49 -11.67
C ALA A 218 -6.98 -4.44 -12.87
N SER A 219 -6.21 -5.54 -12.95
CA SER A 219 -6.38 -6.55 -14.02
C SER A 219 -7.48 -7.57 -13.73
N ASP A 220 -7.91 -7.66 -12.47
CA ASP A 220 -8.88 -8.60 -11.96
C ASP A 220 -9.80 -7.95 -10.93
N ASP A 221 -10.77 -8.70 -10.42
CA ASP A 221 -11.74 -8.20 -9.45
C ASP A 221 -11.08 -8.02 -8.06
N LEU A 222 -10.01 -8.77 -7.77
CA LEU A 222 -9.23 -8.61 -6.54
C LEU A 222 -8.61 -7.20 -6.46
N GLY A 223 -8.05 -6.69 -7.57
CA GLY A 223 -7.53 -5.33 -7.62
C GLY A 223 -8.62 -4.26 -7.41
N VAL A 224 -9.82 -4.47 -7.93
CA VAL A 224 -10.97 -3.58 -7.72
C VAL A 224 -11.42 -3.61 -6.26
N GLU A 225 -11.57 -4.80 -5.70
CA GLU A 225 -11.92 -5.01 -4.28
C GLU A 225 -10.90 -4.35 -3.37
N LEU A 226 -9.60 -4.50 -3.67
CA LEU A 226 -8.51 -3.89 -2.92
C LEU A 226 -8.62 -2.36 -2.93
N ALA A 227 -8.81 -1.74 -4.09
CA ALA A 227 -8.99 -0.29 -4.19
C ALA A 227 -10.18 0.20 -3.34
N ILE A 228 -11.32 -0.50 -3.41
CA ILE A 228 -12.51 -0.16 -2.62
C ILE A 228 -12.24 -0.35 -1.13
N ARG A 229 -11.57 -1.44 -0.74
CA ARG A 229 -11.23 -1.73 0.66
C ARG A 229 -10.33 -0.65 1.25
N ILE A 230 -9.28 -0.26 0.54
CA ILE A 230 -8.38 0.84 0.93
C ILE A 230 -9.19 2.13 1.09
N ALA A 231 -10.03 2.47 0.12
CA ALA A 231 -10.84 3.68 0.16
C ALA A 231 -11.80 3.71 1.37
N LEU A 232 -12.44 2.57 1.68
CA LEU A 232 -13.29 2.41 2.87
C LEU A 232 -12.49 2.53 4.18
N PHE A 233 -11.32 1.91 4.23
CA PHE A 233 -10.43 1.94 5.40
C PHE A 233 -9.95 3.36 5.69
N LYS A 234 -9.44 4.07 4.67
CA LYS A 234 -9.06 5.49 4.75
C LYS A 234 -10.23 6.38 5.14
N ASN A 235 -11.43 6.14 4.61
CA ASN A 235 -12.62 6.89 4.98
C ASN A 235 -12.98 6.74 6.46
N ALA A 236 -12.87 5.52 7.01
CA ALA A 236 -13.12 5.27 8.43
C ALA A 236 -12.08 5.96 9.32
N ILE A 237 -10.80 5.95 8.93
CA ILE A 237 -9.73 6.71 9.60
C ILE A 237 -10.02 8.20 9.58
N ALA A 238 -10.40 8.76 8.43
CA ALA A 238 -10.71 10.18 8.29
C ALA A 238 -11.91 10.63 9.17
N GLN A 239 -12.78 9.68 9.53
CA GLN A 239 -13.90 9.90 10.46
C GLN A 239 -13.51 9.73 11.94
N GLY A 240 -12.22 9.51 12.23
CA GLY A 240 -11.70 9.31 13.59
C GLY A 240 -11.86 7.88 14.13
N GLY A 241 -12.16 6.91 13.26
CA GLY A 241 -12.27 5.50 13.63
C GLY A 241 -10.92 4.78 13.65
N SER A 242 -10.93 3.58 14.24
CA SER A 242 -9.83 2.59 14.19
C SER A 242 -10.34 1.32 13.49
N PRO A 243 -10.42 1.32 12.15
CA PRO A 243 -10.98 0.20 11.40
C PRO A 243 -10.10 -1.06 11.50
N ASP A 244 -10.74 -2.22 11.54
CA ASP A 244 -10.08 -3.52 11.35
C ASP A 244 -10.07 -3.87 9.87
N TRP A 245 -8.88 -4.09 9.30
CA TRP A 245 -8.70 -4.42 7.88
C TRP A 245 -9.49 -5.66 7.46
N SER A 246 -9.50 -6.68 8.32
CA SER A 246 -10.19 -7.94 8.04
C SER A 246 -11.72 -7.80 8.14
N GLY A 247 -12.19 -6.82 8.90
CA GLY A 247 -13.60 -6.49 9.07
C GLY A 247 -14.17 -5.53 8.02
N VAL A 248 -13.38 -5.02 7.07
CA VAL A 248 -13.89 -4.13 6.03
C VAL A 248 -14.73 -4.91 5.01
N VAL A 249 -16.04 -4.71 5.08
CA VAL A 249 -17.00 -5.30 4.13
C VAL A 249 -16.95 -4.53 2.81
N VAL A 250 -16.57 -5.23 1.74
CA VAL A 250 -16.59 -4.75 0.35
C VAL A 250 -17.86 -5.21 -0.37
N PRO A 251 -18.37 -4.46 -1.36
CA PRO A 251 -19.51 -4.88 -2.15
C PRO A 251 -19.11 -6.01 -3.10
N ALA A 252 -20.09 -6.79 -3.55
CA ALA A 252 -19.84 -7.75 -4.62
C ALA A 252 -19.50 -7.02 -5.93
N ILE A 253 -18.55 -7.57 -6.70
CA ILE A 253 -18.17 -7.03 -8.00
C ILE A 253 -18.93 -7.78 -9.09
N GLY A 254 -19.82 -7.08 -9.78
CA GLY A 254 -20.58 -7.62 -10.90
C GLY A 254 -19.66 -7.93 -12.10
N SER A 255 -20.07 -8.91 -12.91
CA SER A 255 -19.26 -9.52 -13.97
C SER A 255 -18.71 -8.56 -15.04
N ARG A 256 -19.29 -7.36 -15.18
CA ARG A 256 -18.89 -6.35 -16.15
C ARG A 256 -18.40 -5.05 -15.51
N PHE A 257 -18.40 -4.96 -14.18
CA PHE A 257 -18.08 -3.72 -13.48
C PHE A 257 -16.66 -3.25 -13.79
N ARG A 258 -15.67 -4.14 -13.64
CA ARG A 258 -14.26 -3.82 -13.90
C ARG A 258 -14.06 -3.26 -15.30
N GLU A 259 -14.53 -3.99 -16.33
CA GLU A 259 -14.37 -3.60 -17.74
C GLU A 259 -14.97 -2.22 -18.03
N LEU A 260 -16.19 -1.96 -17.54
CA LEU A 260 -16.90 -0.69 -17.79
C LEU A 260 -16.30 0.47 -16.98
N CYS A 261 -15.88 0.21 -15.75
CA CYS A 261 -15.15 1.18 -14.93
C CYS A 261 -13.84 1.59 -15.61
N GLN A 262 -13.07 0.62 -16.10
CA GLN A 262 -11.79 0.88 -16.78
C GLN A 262 -11.96 1.67 -18.07
N GLN A 263 -13.00 1.40 -18.86
CA GLN A 263 -13.31 2.17 -20.06
C GLN A 263 -13.53 3.66 -19.72
N VAL A 264 -14.33 3.95 -18.70
CA VAL A 264 -14.58 5.32 -18.26
C VAL A 264 -13.31 5.99 -17.72
N CYS A 265 -12.51 5.28 -16.93
CA CYS A 265 -11.24 5.79 -16.41
C CYS A 265 -10.24 6.12 -17.54
N ALA A 266 -10.17 5.27 -18.58
CA ALA A 266 -9.30 5.49 -19.73
C ALA A 266 -9.71 6.72 -20.56
N ASP A 267 -11.01 6.97 -20.70
CA ASP A 267 -11.53 8.08 -21.50
C ASP A 267 -11.33 9.47 -20.84
N GLN A 268 -11.31 9.53 -19.51
CA GLN A 268 -11.44 10.79 -18.76
C GLN A 268 -10.23 11.14 -17.87
N GLY A 269 -9.24 10.26 -17.78
CA GLY A 269 -8.01 10.47 -17.02
C GLY A 269 -8.24 10.54 -15.49
N ASP A 270 -7.28 11.16 -14.80
CA ASP A 270 -7.07 11.00 -13.35
C ASP A 270 -8.16 11.57 -12.44
N SER A 271 -9.11 12.36 -12.98
CA SER A 271 -10.11 13.07 -12.17
C SER A 271 -11.35 12.23 -11.80
N VAL A 272 -11.60 11.14 -12.51
CA VAL A 272 -12.79 10.30 -12.35
C VAL A 272 -12.65 9.19 -11.32
N PRO A 273 -11.52 8.43 -11.26
CA PRO A 273 -11.38 7.32 -10.30
C PRO A 273 -11.64 7.71 -8.83
N PRO A 274 -11.14 8.85 -8.30
CA PRO A 274 -11.43 9.26 -6.93
C PRO A 274 -12.94 9.50 -6.69
N LYS A 275 -13.67 10.00 -7.70
CA LYS A 275 -15.12 10.25 -7.61
C LYS A 275 -15.90 8.93 -7.62
N ILE A 276 -15.47 7.96 -8.42
CA ILE A 276 -16.05 6.61 -8.43
C ILE A 276 -15.94 5.99 -7.03
N LEU A 277 -14.73 5.98 -6.45
CA LEU A 277 -14.49 5.42 -5.12
C LEU A 277 -15.32 6.13 -4.05
N ARG A 278 -15.38 7.46 -4.09
CA ARG A 278 -16.26 8.23 -3.20
C ARG A 278 -17.72 7.79 -3.33
N SER A 279 -18.25 7.67 -4.55
CA SER A 279 -19.63 7.26 -4.77
C SER A 279 -19.91 5.83 -4.30
N ILE A 280 -18.94 4.91 -4.41
CA ILE A 280 -19.03 3.55 -3.84
C ILE A 280 -19.10 3.62 -2.30
N ILE A 281 -18.22 4.38 -1.66
CA ILE A 281 -18.22 4.57 -0.20
C ILE A 281 -19.56 5.13 0.26
N GLU A 282 -20.07 6.17 -0.41
CA GLU A 282 -21.36 6.77 -0.06
C GLU A 282 -22.52 5.77 -0.22
N THR A 283 -22.48 4.91 -1.24
CA THR A 283 -23.46 3.82 -1.41
C THR A 283 -23.41 2.85 -0.24
N ILE A 284 -22.22 2.35 0.12
CA ILE A 284 -22.05 1.36 1.18
C ILE A 284 -22.43 1.94 2.55
N LYS A 285 -22.12 3.21 2.80
CA LYS A 285 -22.39 3.88 4.07
C LYS A 285 -23.80 4.49 4.15
N GLY A 286 -24.59 4.44 3.06
CA GLY A 286 -25.91 5.08 3.02
C GLY A 286 -25.85 6.61 3.13
N HIS A 287 -24.76 7.23 2.70
CA HIS A 287 -24.57 8.68 2.73
C HIS A 287 -25.05 9.33 1.43
N ASN A 288 -25.35 10.64 1.50
CA ASN A 288 -25.74 11.45 0.34
C ASN A 288 -26.91 10.83 -0.47
N LEU A 289 -27.97 10.42 0.24
CA LEU A 289 -29.16 9.80 -0.36
C LEU A 289 -29.85 10.62 -1.47
N PRO A 290 -29.80 11.96 -1.49
CA PRO A 290 -30.36 12.72 -2.62
C PRO A 290 -29.73 12.41 -3.98
N ALA A 291 -28.51 11.86 -4.02
CA ALA A 291 -27.83 11.44 -5.24
C ALA A 291 -28.20 10.02 -5.70
N VAL A 292 -29.10 9.33 -4.98
CA VAL A 292 -29.51 7.95 -5.28
C VAL A 292 -30.89 7.96 -5.93
N HIS A 293 -31.02 7.23 -7.02
CA HIS A 293 -32.24 7.13 -7.80
C HIS A 293 -32.49 5.69 -8.23
N ALA A 294 -33.77 5.32 -8.35
CA ALA A 294 -34.15 4.06 -8.98
C ALA A 294 -33.68 4.05 -10.44
N LEU A 295 -32.94 3.02 -10.85
CA LEU A 295 -32.64 2.80 -12.26
C LEU A 295 -33.87 2.20 -12.93
N ARG A 296 -34.47 2.94 -13.85
CA ARG A 296 -35.73 2.59 -14.50
C ARG A 296 -35.52 1.77 -15.77
N THR A 297 -36.57 1.11 -16.24
CA THR A 297 -36.55 0.36 -17.52
C THR A 297 -36.43 1.27 -18.75
N GLY A 298 -36.60 2.58 -18.59
CA GLY A 298 -36.51 3.57 -19.66
C GLY A 298 -36.41 5.02 -19.13
N PRO A 299 -36.42 6.01 -20.04
CA PRO A 299 -36.22 7.43 -19.71
C PRO A 299 -37.45 8.10 -19.07
N GLY A 300 -38.60 7.44 -19.02
CA GLY A 300 -39.86 7.98 -18.53
C GLY A 300 -39.87 8.23 -17.02
N GLY A 301 -40.54 9.31 -16.61
CA GLY A 301 -40.80 9.62 -15.20
C GLY A 301 -41.51 8.51 -14.43
N ASN A 302 -42.37 7.78 -15.15
CA ASN A 302 -43.24 6.73 -14.61
C ASN A 302 -42.76 5.32 -14.98
N ASP A 303 -41.61 5.18 -15.65
CA ASP A 303 -41.09 3.86 -15.99
C ASP A 303 -40.75 3.10 -14.71
N PRO A 304 -41.12 1.80 -14.61
CA PRO A 304 -40.86 1.02 -13.42
C PRO A 304 -39.36 0.92 -13.16
N GLN A 305 -38.99 0.74 -11.90
CA GLN A 305 -37.63 0.37 -11.52
C GLN A 305 -37.29 -0.99 -12.14
N ARG A 306 -36.08 -1.11 -12.67
CA ARG A 306 -35.56 -2.38 -13.17
C ARG A 306 -35.24 -3.30 -11.99
N MET A 307 -35.60 -4.57 -12.15
CA MET A 307 -35.48 -5.60 -11.11
C MET A 307 -34.73 -6.82 -11.67
N ARG A 308 -33.92 -7.48 -10.83
CA ARG A 308 -33.32 -8.80 -11.09
C ARG A 308 -33.84 -9.74 -10.00
N GLY A 309 -34.95 -10.43 -10.28
CA GLY A 309 -35.71 -11.13 -9.24
C GLY A 309 -36.20 -10.15 -8.17
N SER A 310 -35.69 -10.28 -6.95
CA SER A 310 -35.99 -9.38 -5.81
C SER A 310 -35.01 -8.22 -5.68
N ASP A 311 -33.90 -8.23 -6.44
CA ASP A 311 -32.87 -7.19 -6.39
C ASP A 311 -33.33 -5.94 -7.15
N LYS A 312 -33.01 -4.77 -6.60
CA LYS A 312 -33.43 -3.47 -7.15
C LYS A 312 -32.26 -2.79 -7.85
N ALA A 313 -32.45 -2.39 -9.10
CA ALA A 313 -31.44 -1.61 -9.80
C ALA A 313 -31.45 -0.17 -9.29
N GLN A 314 -30.30 0.30 -8.81
CA GLN A 314 -30.09 1.67 -8.35
C GLN A 314 -29.08 2.35 -9.27
N ARG A 315 -29.22 3.67 -9.39
CA ARG A 315 -28.20 4.55 -9.98
C ARG A 315 -27.84 5.64 -8.97
N ARG A 316 -26.55 5.91 -8.83
CA ARG A 316 -26.02 7.01 -8.03
C ARG A 316 -25.26 7.98 -8.92
N ASP A 317 -25.45 9.28 -8.70
CA ASP A 317 -24.66 10.31 -9.38
C ASP A 317 -23.20 10.26 -8.89
N ILE A 318 -22.25 10.13 -9.83
CA ILE A 318 -20.82 10.31 -9.56
C ILE A 318 -20.48 11.79 -9.75
N ASP A 319 -20.92 12.35 -10.86
CA ASP A 319 -20.95 13.78 -11.12
C ASP A 319 -22.04 14.11 -12.15
N ARG A 320 -21.86 15.17 -12.93
CA ARG A 320 -22.84 15.58 -13.96
C ARG A 320 -22.85 14.66 -15.18
N GLU A 321 -21.78 13.93 -15.41
CA GLU A 321 -21.55 13.15 -16.63
C GLU A 321 -21.64 11.65 -16.38
N PHE A 322 -21.33 11.20 -15.16
CA PHE A 322 -21.23 9.77 -14.84
C PHE A 322 -22.20 9.31 -13.74
N HIS A 323 -22.69 8.09 -13.90
CA HIS A 323 -23.46 7.38 -12.88
C HIS A 323 -22.82 6.04 -12.51
N LEU A 324 -22.97 5.67 -11.24
CA LEU A 324 -22.70 4.33 -10.74
C LEU A 324 -24.01 3.54 -10.73
N HIS A 325 -24.10 2.46 -11.51
CA HIS A 325 -25.19 1.51 -11.46
C HIS A 325 -24.82 0.33 -10.57
N TYR A 326 -25.74 -0.07 -9.70
CA TYR A 326 -25.55 -1.18 -8.77
C TYR A 326 -26.88 -1.87 -8.46
N TRP A 327 -26.80 -3.13 -8.03
CA TRP A 327 -27.93 -3.87 -7.49
C TRP A 327 -27.95 -3.74 -5.98
N GLU A 328 -29.10 -3.34 -5.44
CA GLU A 328 -29.43 -3.52 -4.03
C GLU A 328 -30.07 -4.90 -3.89
N CYS A 329 -29.32 -5.83 -3.33
CA CYS A 329 -29.71 -7.22 -3.20
C CYS A 329 -30.80 -7.39 -2.14
N ALA A 330 -31.58 -8.47 -2.24
CA ALA A 330 -32.67 -8.75 -1.31
C ALA A 330 -32.25 -8.84 0.17
N ASP A 331 -30.99 -9.19 0.45
CA ASP A 331 -30.39 -9.26 1.78
C ASP A 331 -29.82 -7.92 2.29
N GLY A 332 -29.94 -6.86 1.49
CA GLY A 332 -29.41 -5.53 1.79
C GLY A 332 -27.94 -5.33 1.40
N THR A 333 -27.30 -6.32 0.78
CA THR A 333 -25.96 -6.15 0.23
C THR A 333 -25.98 -5.36 -1.08
N VAL A 334 -24.80 -4.88 -1.48
CA VAL A 334 -24.61 -4.10 -2.71
C VAL A 334 -23.75 -4.91 -3.66
N GLU A 335 -24.18 -5.00 -4.92
CA GLU A 335 -23.39 -5.52 -6.03
C GLU A 335 -23.15 -4.40 -7.05
N LEU A 336 -21.89 -4.04 -7.27
CA LEU A 336 -21.51 -3.01 -8.25
C LEU A 336 -21.66 -3.57 -9.66
N ALA A 337 -22.41 -2.88 -10.53
CA ALA A 337 -22.73 -3.41 -11.86
C ALA A 337 -21.98 -2.69 -12.97
N SER A 338 -21.97 -1.35 -12.99
CA SER A 338 -21.26 -0.57 -14.02
C SER A 338 -21.07 0.90 -13.65
N VAL A 339 -20.07 1.53 -14.27
CA VAL A 339 -19.95 3.00 -14.35
C VAL A 339 -20.25 3.40 -15.79
N VAL A 340 -21.15 4.37 -15.97
CA VAL A 340 -21.70 4.72 -17.28
C VAL A 340 -21.88 6.22 -17.45
N TYR A 341 -21.97 6.67 -18.69
CA TYR A 341 -22.35 8.04 -19.03
C TYR A 341 -23.82 8.32 -18.69
N HIS A 342 -24.13 9.59 -18.50
CA HIS A 342 -25.49 10.08 -18.32
C HIS A 342 -26.38 9.61 -19.49
N TYR A 343 -27.64 9.26 -19.16
CA TYR A 343 -28.64 8.67 -20.07
C TYR A 343 -28.44 7.19 -20.46
N ASP A 344 -27.45 6.48 -19.92
CA ASP A 344 -27.46 5.02 -19.98
C ASP A 344 -28.48 4.48 -18.96
N PHE A 345 -29.38 3.61 -19.41
CA PHE A 345 -30.40 2.94 -18.59
C PHE A 345 -30.23 1.41 -18.55
N SER A 346 -29.12 0.93 -19.10
CA SER A 346 -28.70 -0.47 -19.05
C SER A 346 -27.96 -0.77 -17.75
N ILE A 347 -28.05 -2.02 -17.32
CA ILE A 347 -27.29 -2.54 -16.19
C ILE A 347 -27.00 -4.01 -16.51
N PRO A 348 -25.75 -4.47 -16.36
CA PRO A 348 -25.40 -5.88 -16.45
C PRO A 348 -26.18 -6.73 -15.44
N GLU A 349 -26.59 -7.92 -15.86
CA GLU A 349 -27.26 -8.92 -14.99
C GLU A 349 -26.26 -9.79 -14.25
#